data_AF-A0A7S7LSW1-F1
#
_entry.id   AF-A0A7S7LSW1-F1
#
_cell.length_a   1.000
_cell.length_b   1.000
_cell.length_c   1.000
_cell.angle_alpha   90.00
_cell.angle_beta   90.00
_cell.angle_gamma   90.00
#
_symmetry.space_group_name_H-M   'P 1'
#
loop_
_entity.id
_entity.type
_entity.pdbx_description
1 polymer ?
#
loop_
_entity_poly.entity_id
_entity_poly.type
_entity_poly.pdbx_seq_one_letter_code
_entity_poly.pdbx_strand_id
1 'polypeptide(L)'
;MNNTKLKKLERKLENGETIEFEYNGLFYEIFESVTSEGYIVNVYSSDEKDEDNYYLEENEIDGGLCTGNARDAIYFMIGEER
;
A
#
# COMPACT_ATOMS: atom_id res chain seq x y z
N MET A 1 -4.92 3.75 13.47
CA MET A 1 -6.08 3.59 12.53
C MET A 1 -7.12 2.63 13.16
N ASN A 2 -8.45 2.80 12.99
CA ASN A 2 -9.41 1.90 13.66
C ASN A 2 -9.39 0.47 13.05
N ASN A 3 -9.43 -0.56 13.89
CA ASN A 3 -9.36 -1.99 13.50
C ASN A 3 -10.32 -2.41 12.38
N THR A 4 -11.50 -1.81 12.27
CA THR A 4 -12.47 -2.11 11.21
C THR A 4 -12.01 -1.63 9.82
N LYS A 5 -11.28 -0.50 9.75
CA LYS A 5 -10.72 0.00 8.48
C LYS A 5 -9.58 -0.89 8.01
N LEU A 6 -8.68 -1.28 8.93
CA LEU A 6 -7.58 -2.21 8.64
C LEU A 6 -8.09 -3.53 8.06
N LYS A 7 -9.06 -4.16 8.73
CA LYS A 7 -9.68 -5.40 8.23
C LYS A 7 -10.33 -5.27 6.86
N LYS A 8 -10.82 -4.08 6.50
CA LYS A 8 -11.40 -3.84 5.18
C LYS A 8 -10.30 -3.75 4.12
N LEU A 9 -9.18 -3.09 4.42
CA LEU A 9 -8.02 -3.01 3.54
C LEU A 9 -7.36 -4.39 3.36
N GLU A 10 -7.20 -5.15 4.44
CA GLU A 10 -6.70 -6.54 4.43
C GLU A 10 -7.53 -7.39 3.46
N ARG A 11 -8.86 -7.38 3.61
CA ARG A 11 -9.75 -8.16 2.72
C ARG A 11 -9.70 -7.73 1.26
N LYS A 12 -9.50 -6.45 0.99
CA LYS A 12 -9.36 -5.94 -0.39
C LYS A 12 -8.10 -6.52 -1.03
N LEU A 13 -6.97 -6.43 -0.32
CA LEU A 13 -5.71 -7.03 -0.76
C LEU A 13 -5.81 -8.56 -0.93
N GLU A 14 -6.45 -9.25 0.01
CA GLU A 14 -6.69 -10.71 -0.09
C GLU A 14 -7.59 -11.09 -1.27
N ASN A 15 -8.42 -10.16 -1.77
CA ASN A 15 -9.24 -10.35 -2.97
C ASN A 15 -8.51 -9.93 -4.26
N GLY A 16 -7.23 -9.54 -4.18
CA GLY A 16 -6.43 -9.07 -5.31
C GLY A 16 -6.74 -7.63 -5.76
N GLU A 17 -7.43 -6.85 -4.94
CA GLU A 17 -7.61 -5.42 -5.21
C GLU A 17 -6.35 -4.63 -4.82
N THR A 18 -5.96 -3.66 -5.66
CA THR A 18 -5.02 -2.60 -5.24
C THR A 18 -5.71 -1.69 -4.22
N ILE A 19 -4.98 -1.34 -3.16
CA ILE A 19 -5.44 -0.34 -2.20
C ILE A 19 -4.57 0.90 -2.27
N GLU A 20 -5.23 2.05 -2.17
CA GLU A 20 -4.60 3.36 -2.11
C GLU A 20 -5.15 4.11 -0.89
N PHE A 21 -4.28 4.74 -0.10
CA PHE A 21 -4.70 5.56 1.03
C PHE A 21 -3.65 6.60 1.42
N GLU A 22 -4.11 7.67 2.08
CA GLU A 22 -3.25 8.68 2.69
C GLU A 22 -3.05 8.38 4.19
N TYR A 23 -1.80 8.50 4.66
CA TYR A 23 -1.48 8.43 6.09
C TYR A 23 -0.26 9.30 6.42
N ASN A 24 -0.37 10.15 7.45
CA ASN A 24 0.70 11.07 7.85
C ASN A 24 1.23 11.98 6.72
N GLY A 25 0.37 12.39 5.79
CA GLY A 25 0.74 13.25 4.65
C GLY A 25 1.54 12.54 3.56
N LEU A 26 1.61 11.20 3.60
CA LEU A 26 2.17 10.36 2.55
C LEU A 26 1.06 9.54 1.89
N PHE A 27 1.29 9.15 0.65
CA PHE A 27 0.34 8.41 -0.17
C PHE A 27 0.88 7.01 -0.42
N TYR A 28 0.05 6.00 -0.17
CA TYR A 28 0.46 4.60 -0.19
C TYR A 28 -0.32 3.86 -1.25
N GLU A 29 0.38 3.00 -2.00
CA GLU A 29 -0.20 2.04 -2.91
C GLU A 29 0.27 0.64 -2.52
N ILE A 30 -0.67 -0.31 -2.40
CA ILE A 30 -0.34 -1.70 -2.08
C ILE A 30 -1.13 -2.63 -3.00
N PHE A 31 -0.45 -3.60 -3.57
CA PHE A 31 -1.04 -4.66 -4.41
C PHE A 31 -0.25 -5.96 -4.32
N GLU A 32 -0.86 -7.07 -4.71
CA GLU A 32 -0.20 -8.38 -4.72
C GLU A 32 0.91 -8.43 -5.79
N SER A 33 2.09 -8.95 -5.42
CA SER A 33 3.20 -9.06 -6.36
C SER A 33 2.91 -10.16 -7.40
N VAL A 34 3.11 -9.82 -8.68
CA VAL A 34 2.90 -10.76 -9.79
C VAL A 34 4.11 -11.65 -10.07
N THR A 35 5.28 -11.31 -9.51
CA THR A 35 6.56 -12.00 -9.79
C THR A 35 7.12 -12.75 -8.58
N SER A 36 6.60 -12.52 -7.38
CA SER A 36 7.08 -13.11 -6.13
C SER A 36 5.93 -13.24 -5.15
N GLU A 37 6.04 -14.17 -4.19
CA GLU A 37 5.05 -14.29 -3.12
C GLU A 37 5.13 -13.06 -2.20
N GLY A 38 3.99 -12.37 -2.03
CA GLY A 38 3.89 -11.19 -1.16
C GLY A 38 3.17 -10.00 -1.81
N TYR A 39 3.42 -8.81 -1.27
CA TYR A 39 2.78 -7.56 -1.70
C TYR A 39 3.83 -6.53 -2.07
N ILE A 40 3.60 -5.81 -3.17
CA ILE A 40 4.33 -4.59 -3.48
C ILE A 40 3.70 -3.45 -2.71
N VAL A 41 4.56 -2.62 -2.14
CA VAL A 41 4.19 -1.52 -1.27
C VAL A 41 4.99 -0.31 -1.73
N ASN A 42 4.30 0.73 -2.19
CA ASN A 42 4.91 1.97 -2.68
C ASN A 42 4.46 3.17 -1.84
N VAL A 43 5.35 4.15 -1.69
CA VAL A 43 5.13 5.39 -0.94
C VAL A 43 5.46 6.58 -1.81
N TYR A 44 4.52 7.52 -1.86
CA TYR A 44 4.64 8.74 -2.63
C TYR A 44 4.57 9.97 -1.74
N SER A 45 5.32 11.01 -2.11
CA SER A 45 5.26 12.33 -1.46
C SER A 45 4.12 13.23 -1.95
N SER A 46 3.39 12.82 -3.00
CA SER A 46 2.30 13.57 -3.63
C SER A 46 1.19 12.60 -4.08
N ASP A 47 -0.06 13.07 -4.12
CA ASP A 47 -1.18 12.33 -4.69
C ASP A 47 -1.36 12.54 -6.19
N GLU A 48 -0.38 13.20 -6.83
CA GLU A 48 -0.39 13.44 -8.26
C GLU A 48 -0.38 12.13 -9.05
N LYS A 49 -1.29 12.06 -10.02
CA LYS A 49 -1.49 10.89 -10.87
C LYS A 49 -1.42 11.27 -12.35
N ASP A 50 -1.04 10.30 -13.18
CA ASP A 50 -1.05 10.44 -14.63
C ASP A 50 -2.47 10.37 -15.24
N GLU A 51 -2.54 10.42 -16.57
CA GLU A 51 -3.80 10.34 -17.32
C GLU A 51 -4.53 9.00 -17.18
N ASP A 52 -3.79 7.95 -16.81
CA ASP A 52 -4.30 6.60 -16.57
C ASP A 52 -4.62 6.33 -15.08
N ASN A 53 -4.53 7.37 -14.23
CA ASN A 53 -4.82 7.35 -12.80
C ASN A 53 -3.83 6.52 -11.96
N TYR A 54 -2.59 6.37 -12.42
CA TYR A 54 -1.47 5.83 -11.64
C TYR A 54 -0.69 6.94 -10.96
N TYR A 55 -0.15 6.66 -9.77
CA TYR A 55 0.76 7.61 -9.11
C TYR A 55 2.01 7.85 -9.96
N LEU A 56 2.46 9.11 -9.99
CA LEU A 56 3.68 9.44 -10.72
C LEU A 56 4.91 8.85 -10.04
N GLU A 57 5.68 8.06 -10.77
CA GLU A 57 6.92 7.42 -10.29
C GLU A 57 7.94 8.45 -9.76
N GLU A 58 7.97 9.67 -10.32
CA GLU A 58 8.87 10.74 -9.84
C GLU A 58 8.59 11.19 -8.40
N ASN A 59 7.38 10.90 -7.88
CA ASN A 59 6.99 11.17 -6.51
C ASN A 59 7.21 9.97 -5.58
N GLU A 60 7.66 8.82 -6.07
CA GLU A 60 7.97 7.65 -5.26
C GLU A 60 9.20 7.93 -4.40
N ILE A 61 9.06 7.81 -3.08
CA ILE A 61 10.12 8.08 -2.10
C ILE A 61 10.63 6.82 -1.41
N ASP A 62 9.81 5.76 -1.37
CA ASP A 62 10.17 4.46 -0.83
C ASP A 62 9.25 3.40 -1.45
N GLY A 63 9.73 2.17 -1.55
CA GLY A 63 9.01 1.10 -2.21
C GLY A 63 9.69 -0.25 -2.01
N GLY A 64 8.90 -1.32 -2.02
CA GLY A 64 9.48 -2.66 -1.92
C GLY A 64 8.49 -3.82 -1.84
N LEU A 65 9.06 -5.02 -1.90
CA LEU A 65 8.36 -6.27 -1.70
C LEU A 65 8.26 -6.60 -0.20
N CYS A 66 7.03 -6.67 0.31
CA CYS A 66 6.72 -7.27 1.59
C CYS A 66 6.36 -8.75 1.38
N THR A 67 7.24 -9.67 1.81
CA THR A 67 6.99 -11.13 1.74
C THR A 67 6.07 -11.65 2.85
N GLY A 68 5.45 -10.75 3.62
CA GLY A 68 4.46 -11.08 4.64
C GLY A 68 3.05 -11.21 4.05
N ASN A 69 2.05 -11.33 4.93
CA ASN A 69 0.65 -11.32 4.50
C ASN A 69 0.13 -9.88 4.26
N ALA A 70 -1.11 -9.74 3.79
CA ALA A 70 -1.75 -8.43 3.53
C ALA A 70 -1.71 -7.51 4.76
N ARG A 71 -1.90 -8.08 5.95
CA ARG A 71 -1.82 -7.34 7.20
C ARG A 71 -0.41 -6.81 7.42
N ASP A 72 0.62 -7.62 7.21
CA ASP A 72 2.01 -7.19 7.35
C ASP A 72 2.36 -6.03 6.42
N ALA A 73 1.90 -6.08 5.16
CA ALA A 73 2.07 -4.99 4.20
C ALA A 73 1.40 -3.69 4.67
N ILE A 74 0.17 -3.75 5.20
CA ILE A 74 -0.53 -2.56 5.73
C ILE A 74 0.15 -2.02 6.99
N TYR A 75 0.57 -2.90 7.90
CA TYR A 75 1.16 -2.51 9.18
C TYR A 75 2.57 -1.93 9.03
N PHE A 76 3.34 -2.40 8.04
CA PHE A 76 4.65 -1.84 7.70
C PHE A 76 4.57 -0.32 7.46
N MET A 77 3.46 0.16 6.87
CA MET A 77 3.30 1.57 6.49
C MET A 77 2.87 2.49 7.61
N ILE A 78 2.07 1.99 8.55
CA ILE A 78 1.47 2.82 9.59
C ILE A 78 2.34 2.94 10.84
N GLY A 79 3.42 2.15 10.92
CA GLY A 79 4.38 2.18 12.03
C GLY A 79 3.79 1.82 13.39
N GLU A 80 2.56 1.28 13.44
CA GLU A 80 1.97 0.81 14.69
C GLU A 80 2.52 -0.59 14.97
N GLU A 81 3.42 -0.68 15.95
CA GLU A 81 4.00 -1.96 16.41
C GLU A 81 2.89 -2.99 16.74
N ARG A 82 3.17 -4.25 16.40
CA ARG A 82 2.30 -5.42 16.64
C ARG A 82 2.05 -5.68 18.12
#